data_AF-A0A9W6JN35-F1
#
_entry.id   AF-A0A9W6JN35-F1
#
_cell.length_a   1.000
_cell.length_b   1.000
_cell.length_c   1.000
_cell.angle_alpha   90.00
_cell.angle_beta   90.00
_cell.angle_gamma   90.00
#
_symmetry.space_group_name_H-M   'P 1'
#
loop_
_entity.id
_entity.type
_entity.pdbx_description
1 polymer ?
#
loop_
_entity_poly.entity_id
_entity_poly.type
_entity_poly.pdbx_seq_one_letter_code
_entity_poly.pdbx_strand_id
1 'polypeptide(L)' 'MNSAPITAWEGAKAYFTFADRPGVLMFFCAVAIVACAASIASMMRHETSCSKKLG' A
#
# COMPACT_ATOMS: atom_id res chain seq x y z
N MET A 1 5.40 -30.03 2.14
CA MET A 1 5.74 -28.62 2.43
C MET A 1 5.20 -28.27 3.81
N ASN A 2 6.06 -28.26 4.83
CA ASN A 2 5.73 -27.80 6.19
C ASN A 2 6.15 -26.33 6.28
N SER A 3 5.20 -25.41 6.09
CA SER A 3 5.47 -23.99 5.84
C SER A 3 5.49 -23.11 7.10
N ALA A 4 5.92 -23.62 8.26
CA ALA A 4 6.06 -22.78 9.46
C ALA A 4 7.30 -23.19 10.26
N PRO A 5 8.43 -22.45 10.15
CA PRO A 5 9.67 -22.77 10.84
C PRO A 5 9.68 -22.29 12.30
N ILE A 6 8.55 -22.39 13.00
CA ILE A 6 8.38 -21.88 14.36
C ILE A 6 7.30 -22.69 15.09
N THR A 7 7.69 -23.36 16.18
CA THR A 7 6.82 -24.19 17.03
C THR A 7 6.33 -23.46 18.29
N ALA A 8 6.84 -22.25 18.57
CA ALA A 8 6.45 -21.41 19.71
C ALA A 8 6.61 -19.92 19.38
N TRP A 9 5.62 -19.10 19.76
CA TRP A 9 5.62 -17.64 19.56
C TRP A 9 6.24 -16.86 20.72
N GLU A 10 6.66 -17.53 21.79
CA GLU A 10 7.38 -16.91 22.88
C GLU A 10 8.71 -16.31 22.37
N GLY A 11 8.81 -14.98 22.42
CA GLY A 11 10.00 -14.24 21.97
C GLY A 11 10.03 -13.89 20.48
N ALA A 12 9.00 -14.24 19.70
CA ALA A 12 8.86 -13.76 18.32
C ALA A 12 8.58 -12.25 18.31
N LYS A 13 9.64 -11.44 18.24
CA LYS A 13 9.53 -9.99 18.13
C LYS A 13 9.39 -9.61 16.66
N ALA A 14 8.25 -9.02 16.30
CA ALA A 14 8.12 -8.35 15.02
C ALA A 14 8.97 -7.06 15.07
N TYR A 15 9.97 -6.98 14.20
CA TYR A 15 10.77 -5.77 14.04
C TYR A 15 10.06 -4.85 13.07
N PHE A 16 9.49 -3.77 13.61
CA PHE A 16 8.87 -2.73 12.81
C PHE A 16 9.82 -1.55 12.70
N THR A 17 10.42 -1.35 11.53
CA THR A 17 11.46 -0.35 11.26
C THR A 17 11.11 1.08 11.70
N PHE A 18 9.82 1.42 11.73
CA PHE A 18 9.36 2.77 12.07
C PHE A 18 8.27 2.79 13.17
N ALA A 19 8.07 1.71 13.94
CA ALA A 19 7.03 1.67 14.97
C ALA A 19 7.15 2.81 16.00
N ASP A 20 8.37 3.17 16.38
CA ASP A 20 8.63 4.23 17.35
C ASP A 20 8.59 5.64 16.73
N ARG A 21 8.35 5.75 15.41
CA ARG A 21 8.33 7.02 14.67
C ARG A 21 6.96 7.24 14.04
N PRO A 22 5.93 7.65 14.82
CA PRO A 22 4.56 7.79 14.33
C PRO A 22 4.45 8.75 13.14
N GLY A 23 5.28 9.81 13.09
CA GLY A 23 5.32 10.72 11.95
C GLY A 23 5.73 10.07 10.63
N VAL A 24 6.64 9.09 10.66
CA VAL A 24 7.10 8.37 9.45
C VAL A 24 6.01 7.41 8.96
N LEU A 25 5.34 6.72 9.88
CA LEU A 25 4.16 5.89 9.58
C LEU A 25 3.05 6.71 8.92
N MET A 26 2.71 7.86 9.50
CA MET A 26 1.68 8.76 8.95
C MET A 26 2.06 9.28 7.55
N PHE A 27 3.34 9.60 7.33
CA PHE A 27 3.82 10.00 6.02
C PHE A 27 3.62 8.89 4.97
N PHE A 28 4.04 7.66 5.27
CA PHE A 28 3.84 6.53 4.34
C PHE A 28 2.38 6.23 4.08
N CYS A 29 1.52 6.27 5.10
CA CYS A 29 0.08 6.13 4.94
C CYS A 29 -0.50 7.22 4.03
N ALA A 30 -0.09 8.48 4.21
CA ALA A 30 -0.54 9.58 3.37
C ALA A 30 -0.10 9.40 1.91
N VAL A 31 1.15 9.01 1.68
CA VAL A 31 1.68 8.71 0.34
C VAL A 31 0.89 7.59 -0.33
N ALA A 32 0.56 6.52 0.42
CA ALA A 32 -0.23 5.41 -0.11
C ALA A 32 -1.64 5.85 -0.53
N ILE A 33 -2.31 6.67 0.28
CA ILE A 33 -3.63 7.23 -0.05
C ILE A 33 -3.56 8.08 -1.32
N VAL A 34 -2.54 8.95 -1.43
CA VAL A 34 -2.34 9.79 -2.61
C VAL A 34 -2.10 8.94 -3.86
N ALA A 35 -1.27 7.90 -3.76
CA ALA A 35 -0.98 7.00 -4.88
C ALA A 35 -2.25 6.26 -5.36
N CYS A 36 -3.09 5.78 -4.44
CA CYS A 36 -4.37 5.16 -4.76
C CYS A 36 -5.32 6.14 -5.44
N ALA A 37 -5.49 7.36 -4.91
CA ALA A 37 -6.37 8.34 -5.52
C ALA A 37 -5.88 8.76 -6.92
N ALA A 38 -4.56 8.95 -7.07
CA ALA A 38 -3.94 9.31 -8.34
C ALA A 38 -4.11 8.23 -9.41
N SER A 39 -3.99 6.95 -9.05
CA SER A 39 -4.16 5.84 -10.00
C SER A 39 -5.60 5.76 -10.50
N ILE A 40 -6.59 5.90 -9.62
CA ILE A 40 -8.02 5.94 -9.98
C ILE A 40 -8.28 7.13 -10.92
N ALA A 41 -7.82 8.32 -10.57
CA ALA A 41 -8.00 9.51 -11.40
C ALA A 41 -7.33 9.36 -12.78
N SER A 42 -6.16 8.73 -12.84
CA SER A 42 -5.46 8.42 -14.08
C SER A 42 -6.29 7.49 -14.99
N MET A 43 -6.82 6.40 -14.42
CA MET A 43 -7.65 5.44 -15.15
C MET A 43 -8.93 6.11 -15.68
N MET A 44 -9.64 6.89 -14.87
CA MET A 44 -10.83 7.63 -15.31
C MET A 44 -10.53 8.57 -16.48
N ARG A 45 -9.38 9.27 -16.44
CA ARG A 45 -8.95 10.17 -17.53
C ARG A 45 -8.57 9.40 -18.80
N HIS A 46 -7.96 8.22 -18.65
CA HIS A 46 -7.63 7.35 -19.77
C HIS A 46 -8.89 6.83 -20.46
N GLU A 47 -9.85 6.33 -19.68
CA GLU A 47 -11.12 5.79 -20.21
C GLU A 47 -11.94 6.87 -20.91
N THR A 48 -12.13 8.03 -20.27
CA THR A 48 -12.85 9.16 -20.89
C THR A 48 -12.19 9.64 -22.18
N SER A 49 -10.87 9.61 -22.27
CA SER A 49 -10.14 9.95 -23.51
C SER A 49 -10.32 8.91 -24.61
N CYS A 50 -10.36 7.62 -24.24
CA CYS A 50 -10.63 6.53 -25.17
C CYS A 50 -12.07 6.60 -25.70
N SER A 51 -13.06 6.78 -24.83
CA SER A 51 -14.46 6.92 -25.22
C SER A 51 -14.70 8.12 -26.16
N LYS A 52 -14.04 9.26 -25.91
CA LYS A 52 -14.12 10.43 -26.80
C LYS A 52 -13.47 10.24 -28.17
N LYS A 53 -12.58 9.27 -28.33
CA LYS A 53 -11.95 8.94 -29.63
C LYS A 53 -12.78 7.97 -30.47
N LEU A 54 -13.68 7.21 -29.85
CA LEU A 54 -14.51 6.21 -30.53
C LEU A 54 -15.90 6.72 -30.95
N GLY A 55 -16.40 7.79 -30.32
CA GLY A 55 -17.63 8.48 -30.72
C GLY A 55 -17.33 9.67 -31.63
#